data_AF-A0A7N8X6N3-F1
#
_entry.id   AF-A0A7N8X6N3-F1
#
_cell.length_a   1.000
_cell.length_b   1.000
_cell.length_c   1.000
_cell.angle_alpha   90.00
_cell.angle_beta   90.00
_cell.angle_gamma   90.00
#
_symmetry.space_group_name_H-M   'P 1'
#
loop_
_entity.id
_entity.type
_entity.pdbx_description
1 polymer ?
#
loop_
_entity_poly.entity_id
_entity_poly.type
_entity_poly.pdbx_seq_one_letter_code
_entity_poly.pdbx_strand_id
1 'polypeptide(L)' 'MRRVRRKGGNKEKVFGCDLLEHLTTSCQEIPHVLRCCSEFVEQHGVVDGIYRLSGVSSNIQKLR' A
#
# COMPACT_ATOMS: atom_id res chain seq x y z
N MET A 1 -7.71 -28.03 -9.33
CA MET A 1 -8.95 -27.24 -9.22
C MET A 1 -8.60 -25.76 -9.14
N ARG A 2 -8.85 -24.97 -10.20
CA ARG A 2 -8.64 -23.51 -10.17
C ARG A 2 -9.74 -22.88 -9.32
N ARG A 3 -9.39 -22.34 -8.14
CA ARG A 3 -10.32 -21.52 -7.33
C ARG A 3 -10.64 -20.26 -8.13
N VAL A 4 -11.83 -20.22 -8.73
CA VAL A 4 -12.41 -19.00 -9.30
C VAL A 4 -12.59 -18.02 -8.14
N ARG A 5 -11.69 -17.04 -8.08
CA ARG A 5 -11.72 -15.99 -7.06
C ARG A 5 -12.94 -15.14 -7.38
N ARG A 6 -14.03 -15.34 -6.62
CA ARG A 6 -15.24 -14.54 -6.69
C ARG A 6 -14.82 -13.07 -6.69
N LYS A 7 -15.21 -12.34 -7.74
CA LYS A 7 -15.04 -10.89 -7.89
C LYS A 7 -15.96 -10.22 -6.86
N GLY A 8 -15.59 -10.32 -5.58
CA GLY A 8 -16.21 -9.58 -4.49
C GLY A 8 -16.07 -8.09 -4.80
N GLY A 9 -17.13 -7.33 -4.51
CA GLY A 9 -17.34 -5.96 -4.93
C GLY A 9 -16.12 -5.06 -4.82
N ASN A 10 -16.07 -4.09 -5.72
CA ASN A 10 -15.03 -3.10 -5.97
C ASN A 10 -14.73 -2.24 -4.72
N LYS A 11 -14.18 -2.82 -3.65
CA LYS A 11 -13.40 -2.09 -2.67
C LYS A 11 -12.14 -1.67 -3.42
N GLU A 12 -11.95 -0.37 -3.62
CA GLU A 12 -10.79 0.20 -4.31
C GLU A 12 -9.52 -0.52 -3.83
N LYS A 13 -8.99 -1.40 -4.69
CA LYS A 13 -7.80 -2.15 -4.34
C LYS A 13 -6.63 -1.20 -4.41
N VAL A 14 -6.05 -0.86 -3.26
CA VAL A 14 -4.81 -0.07 -3.23
C VAL A 14 -3.61 -0.94 -3.61
N PHE A 15 -3.57 -2.19 -3.17
CA PHE A 15 -2.45 -3.10 -3.41
C PHE A 15 -2.70 -4.06 -4.57
N GLY A 16 -1.70 -4.19 -5.45
CA GLY A 16 -1.73 -5.09 -6.61
C GLY A 16 -2.69 -4.65 -7.71
N CYS A 17 -3.05 -3.37 -7.76
CA CYS A 17 -3.79 -2.74 -8.84
C CYS A 17 -2.83 -2.09 -9.86
N ASP A 18 -3.35 -1.72 -11.02
CA ASP A 18 -2.63 -0.88 -11.97
C ASP A 18 -2.50 0.55 -11.43
N LEU A 19 -1.29 1.13 -11.54
CA LEU A 19 -1.02 2.45 -11.00
C LEU A 19 -1.82 3.53 -11.73
N LEU A 20 -1.91 3.49 -13.06
CA LEU A 20 -2.61 4.50 -13.83
C LEU A 20 -4.12 4.47 -13.55
N GLU A 21 -4.70 3.27 -13.46
CA GLU A 21 -6.11 3.09 -13.06
C GLU A 21 -6.38 3.67 -11.67
N HIS A 22 -5.48 3.43 -10.71
CA HIS A 22 -5.60 3.94 -9.34
C HIS A 22 -5.51 5.47 -9.28
N LEU A 23 -4.54 6.07 -9.97
CA LEU A 23 -4.38 7.53 -10.02
C LEU A 23 -5.56 8.20 -10.72
N THR A 24 -6.03 7.61 -11.82
CA THR A 24 -7.20 8.12 -12.57
C THR A 24 -8.48 8.04 -11.74
N THR A 25 -8.69 6.94 -11.01
CA THR A 25 -9.88 6.74 -10.16
C THR A 25 -9.87 7.66 -8.94
N SER A 26 -8.70 7.83 -8.31
CA SER A 26 -8.55 8.66 -7.11
C SER A 26 -8.40 10.16 -7.41
N CYS A 27 -8.21 10.54 -8.68
CA CYS A 27 -7.87 11.91 -9.09
C CYS A 27 -6.66 12.47 -8.32
N GLN A 28 -5.63 11.65 -8.11
CA GLN A 28 -4.39 12.05 -7.45
C GLN A 28 -3.19 11.79 -8.36
N GLU A 29 -2.13 12.59 -8.20
CA GLU A 29 -0.85 12.39 -8.90
C GLU A 29 0.04 11.35 -8.19
N ILE A 30 -0.16 11.17 -6.88
CA ILE A 30 0.59 10.22 -6.05
C ILE A 30 -0.41 9.44 -5.18
N PRO A 31 -0.33 8.11 -5.11
CA PRO A 31 -1.21 7.30 -4.27
C PRO A 31 -1.13 7.76 -2.81
N HIS A 32 -2.28 7.95 -2.17
CA HIS A 32 -2.36 8.46 -0.80
C HIS A 32 -1.51 7.65 0.19
N VAL A 33 -1.48 6.32 0.06
CA VAL A 33 -0.66 5.42 0.90
C VAL A 33 0.83 5.76 0.82
N LEU A 34 1.35 6.16 -0.35
CA LEU A 34 2.76 6.52 -0.50
C LEU A 34 3.07 7.85 0.18
N ARG A 35 2.15 8.83 0.09
CA ARG A 35 2.30 10.12 0.80
C ARG A 35 2.35 9.91 2.31
N CYS A 36 1.35 9.25 2.88
CA CYS A 36 1.28 9.00 4.32
C CYS A 36 2.48 8.20 4.84
N CYS A 37 2.91 7.16 4.13
CA CYS A 37 4.07 6.37 4.54
C CYS A 37 5.37 7.19 4.49
N SER A 38 5.54 8.03 3.45
CA SER A 38 6.74 8.87 3.31
C SER A 38 6.79 9.93 4.40
N GLU A 39 5.70 10.66 4.61
CA GLU A 39 5.58 11.66 5.68
C GLU A 39 5.85 11.05 7.06
N PHE A 40 5.27 9.89 7.36
CA PHE A 40 5.49 9.22 8.64
C PHE A 40 6.96 8.83 8.84
N VAL A 41 7.59 8.30 7.79
CA VAL A 41 9.01 7.92 7.82
C VAL A 41 9.92 9.14 7.98
N GLU A 42 9.65 10.23 7.28
CA GLU A 42 10.41 11.47 7.41
C GLU A 42 10.35 12.03 8.83
N GLN A 43 9.17 11.95 9.48
CA GLN A 43 8.97 12.45 10.83
C GLN A 43 9.48 11.52 11.93
N HIS A 44 9.39 10.19 11.75
CA HIS A 44 9.60 9.23 12.86
C HIS A 44 10.56 8.08 12.53
N GLY A 45 10.86 7.86 11.25
CA GLY A 45 11.48 6.64 10.75
C GLY A 45 12.97 6.76 10.43
N VAL A 46 13.55 7.96 10.44
CA VAL A 46 14.97 8.20 10.11
C VAL A 46 15.87 7.64 11.22
N VAL A 47 16.12 6.33 11.15
CA VAL A 47 16.92 5.54 12.10
C VAL A 47 17.88 4.60 11.37
N ASP A 48 18.85 4.05 12.11
CA ASP A 48 19.80 3.09 11.55
C ASP A 48 19.09 1.85 10.96
N GLY A 49 19.37 1.58 9.69
CA GLY A 49 18.79 0.45 8.99
C GLY A 49 17.35 0.64 8.53
N ILE A 50 16.86 1.88 8.46
CA ILE A 50 15.62 2.22 7.75
C ILE A 50 15.60 1.59 6.35
N TYR A 51 14.43 1.07 5.94
CA TYR A 51 14.20 0.31 4.71
C TYR A 51 15.02 -1.00 4.54
N ARG A 52 16.00 -1.29 5.41
CA ARG A 52 16.81 -2.52 5.38
C ARG A 52 16.33 -3.57 6.41
N LEU A 53 16.02 -3.13 7.62
CA LEU A 53 15.54 -4.03 8.67
C LEU A 53 14.07 -4.39 8.45
N SER A 54 13.76 -5.69 8.52
CA SER A 54 12.41 -6.19 8.29
C SER A 54 11.46 -5.80 9.43
N GLY A 55 10.30 -5.25 9.08
CA GLY A 55 9.20 -5.04 10.01
C GLY A 55 8.47 -6.34 10.38
N VAL A 56 7.54 -6.24 11.33
CA VAL A 56 6.72 -7.37 11.77
C VAL A 56 5.68 -7.73 10.72
N SER A 57 5.77 -8.93 10.14
CA SER A 57 4.91 -9.38 9.03
C SER A 57 3.41 -9.27 9.33
N SER A 58 2.96 -9.67 10.52
CA SER A 58 1.55 -9.58 10.90
C SER A 58 1.02 -8.14 10.99
N ASN A 59 1.86 -7.17 11.35
CA ASN A 59 1.48 -5.76 11.34
C ASN A 59 1.34 -5.24 9.90
N ILE A 60 2.27 -5.62 9.01
CA ILE A 60 2.22 -5.25 7.59
C ILE A 60 0.97 -5.84 6.92
N GLN A 61 0.60 -7.09 7.24
CA GLN A 61 -0.62 -7.70 6.70
C GLN A 61 -1.90 -7.02 7.17
N LYS A 62 -1.92 -6.41 8.38
CA LYS A 62 -3.08 -5.66 8.88
C LYS A 62 -3.20 -4.28 8.24
N LEU A 63 -2.07 -3.66 7.88
CA LEU A 63 -2.04 -2.37 7.19
C LEU A 63 -2.51 -2.46 5.73
N ARG A 64 -2.37 -3.66 5.14
CA ARG A 64 -2.68 -3.94 3.73
C ARG A 64 -4.12 -4.38 3.50
#